data_AF-A0A4Y9EP35-F1
#
_entry.id   AF-A0A4Y9EP35-F1
#
_cell.length_a   1.000
_cell.length_b   1.000
_cell.length_c   1.000
_cell.angle_alpha   90.00
_cell.angle_beta   90.00
_cell.angle_gamma   90.00
#
_symmetry.space_group_name_H-M   'P 1'
#
loop_
_entity.id
_entity.type
_entity.pdbx_description
1 polymer ?
#
loop_
_entity_poly.entity_id
_entity_poly.type
_entity_poly.pdbx_seq_one_letter_code
_entity_poly.pdbx_strand_id
1 'polypeptide(L)'
;MANTDLTGASWVATFTYDKTLGGFQSTDGSSFDRSSGGSNNSNGSPIIASAITIKGVSRTILGQFDGQVYTASTPRLFHLAVDVSDNGFFGTDNELILDVVPVSAPGSLDQNFGPVAATVNFSFVQFYTYDALSFATLESASADLGTDVTYSVSDPLPDTGAVPEPASWALMIAGFGLVGAAQRRVLRRRMVAATA
;
A
#
# COMPACT_ATOMS: atom_id res chain seq x y z
N MET A 1 -9.21 16.84 -28.78
CA MET A 1 -9.52 16.51 -27.38
C MET A 1 -9.97 15.06 -27.35
N ALA A 2 -9.14 14.16 -26.84
CA ALA A 2 -9.53 12.77 -26.64
C ALA A 2 -10.33 12.68 -25.33
N ASN A 3 -11.62 13.03 -25.39
CA ASN A 3 -12.57 12.72 -24.32
C ASN A 3 -12.75 11.21 -24.28
N THR A 4 -11.83 10.52 -23.59
CA THR A 4 -12.01 9.11 -23.29
C THR A 4 -12.96 9.04 -22.11
N ASP A 5 -14.18 8.60 -22.36
CA ASP A 5 -15.15 8.34 -21.30
C ASP A 5 -14.59 7.26 -20.35
N LEU A 6 -14.47 7.63 -19.08
CA LEU A 6 -14.05 6.76 -17.98
C LEU A 6 -15.23 6.24 -17.16
N THR A 7 -16.47 6.57 -17.54
CA THR A 7 -17.68 6.08 -16.89
C THR A 7 -17.67 4.55 -16.84
N GLY A 8 -17.84 3.99 -15.65
CA GLY A 8 -17.85 2.54 -15.41
C GLY A 8 -16.49 1.86 -15.53
N ALA A 9 -15.39 2.59 -15.69
CA ALA A 9 -14.05 2.02 -15.67
C ALA A 9 -13.69 1.56 -14.25
N SER A 10 -13.15 0.35 -14.13
CA SER A 10 -12.51 -0.09 -12.89
C SER A 10 -11.17 0.63 -12.70
N TRP A 11 -10.87 0.97 -11.46
CA TRP A 11 -9.62 1.61 -11.07
C TRP A 11 -9.04 0.98 -9.80
N VAL A 12 -7.74 1.13 -9.61
CA VAL A 12 -7.02 0.72 -8.40
C VAL A 12 -6.06 1.83 -8.01
N ALA A 13 -6.23 2.37 -6.81
CA ALA A 13 -5.30 3.31 -6.20
C ALA A 13 -4.51 2.59 -5.10
N THR A 14 -3.19 2.75 -5.11
CA THR A 14 -2.28 2.16 -4.13
C THR A 14 -1.46 3.26 -3.47
N PHE A 15 -1.38 3.22 -2.15
CA PHE A 15 -0.52 4.09 -1.35
C PHE A 15 0.40 3.22 -0.50
N THR A 16 1.69 3.45 -0.62
CA THR A 16 2.71 2.93 0.28
C THR A 16 3.16 4.09 1.14
N TYR A 17 3.05 3.94 2.45
CA TYR A 17 3.39 4.99 3.39
C TYR A 17 4.23 4.48 4.56
N ASP A 18 4.97 5.39 5.17
CA ASP A 18 5.58 5.23 6.49
C ASP A 18 5.20 6.45 7.32
N LYS A 19 4.35 6.23 8.33
CA LYS A 19 3.83 7.30 9.15
C LYS A 19 4.91 8.04 9.92
N THR A 20 6.08 7.42 10.14
CA THR A 20 7.19 8.04 10.87
C THR A 20 7.94 9.08 10.06
N LEU A 21 7.78 9.08 8.72
CA LEU A 21 8.43 10.04 7.81
C LEU A 21 7.68 11.38 7.71
N GLY A 22 6.38 11.39 8.02
CA GLY A 22 5.60 12.62 8.03
C GLY A 22 6.09 13.57 9.11
N GLY A 23 6.36 14.83 8.74
CA GLY A 23 6.84 15.81 9.71
C GLY A 23 5.79 16.36 10.67
N PHE A 24 4.51 16.04 10.46
CA PHE A 24 3.46 16.16 11.46
C PHE A 24 2.82 14.79 11.71
N GLN A 25 2.81 14.37 12.97
CA GLN A 25 2.16 13.14 13.42
C GLN A 25 1.21 13.48 14.55
N SER A 26 0.00 12.91 14.51
CA SER A 26 -1.01 13.10 15.54
C SER A 26 -1.80 11.82 15.72
N THR A 27 -1.82 11.32 16.95
CA THR A 27 -2.54 10.11 17.33
C THR A 27 -2.99 10.22 18.78
N ASP A 28 -4.09 9.56 19.12
CA ASP A 28 -4.51 9.31 20.50
C ASP A 28 -4.17 7.88 20.96
N GLY A 29 -3.44 7.12 20.13
CA GLY A 29 -3.05 5.74 20.38
C GLY A 29 -4.20 4.74 20.37
N SER A 30 -5.42 5.12 19.99
CA SER A 30 -6.58 4.23 20.10
C SER A 30 -7.66 4.42 19.03
N SER A 31 -8.07 5.66 18.76
CA SER A 31 -9.21 5.96 17.90
C SER A 31 -8.83 6.65 16.60
N PHE A 32 -7.66 7.27 16.53
CA PHE A 32 -7.15 7.79 15.26
C PHE A 32 -5.62 7.85 15.20
N ASP A 33 -5.13 7.86 13.97
CA ASP A 33 -3.73 8.08 13.65
C ASP A 33 -3.62 8.88 12.36
N ARG A 34 -2.71 9.85 12.36
CA ARG A 34 -2.48 10.78 11.27
C ARG A 34 -0.99 10.99 11.10
N SER A 35 -0.54 10.95 9.86
CA SER A 35 0.76 11.47 9.46
C SER A 35 0.63 12.33 8.21
N SER A 36 1.32 13.46 8.19
CA SER A 36 1.30 14.40 7.07
C SER A 36 2.62 15.14 6.92
N GLY A 37 2.95 15.58 5.72
CA GLY A 37 4.10 16.43 5.45
C GLY A 37 4.31 16.68 3.96
N GLY A 38 5.56 16.89 3.55
CA GLY A 38 5.91 17.36 2.21
C GLY A 38 6.51 18.76 2.22
N SER A 39 7.04 19.19 1.08
CA SER A 39 7.76 20.45 0.93
C SER A 39 6.91 21.69 1.23
N ASN A 40 5.59 21.62 1.02
CA ASN A 40 4.65 22.69 1.40
C ASN A 40 4.67 22.99 2.91
N ASN A 41 5.00 21.97 3.72
CA ASN A 41 5.01 22.07 5.18
C ASN A 41 6.44 21.98 5.76
N SER A 42 7.49 22.15 4.92
CA SER A 42 8.91 22.01 5.31
C SER A 42 9.25 20.69 6.00
N ASN A 43 8.56 19.61 5.64
CA ASN A 43 8.53 18.35 6.38
C ASN A 43 8.70 17.15 5.44
N GLY A 44 9.16 16.01 5.97
CA GLY A 44 9.14 14.75 5.21
C GLY A 44 7.70 14.34 4.87
N SER A 45 7.49 13.76 3.69
CA SER A 45 6.19 13.17 3.33
C SER A 45 6.08 11.76 3.91
N PRO A 46 4.91 11.37 4.47
CA PRO A 46 4.67 10.00 4.86
C PRO A 46 4.45 9.07 3.65
N ILE A 47 4.16 9.61 2.46
CA ILE A 47 3.95 8.80 1.25
C ILE A 47 5.31 8.44 0.65
N ILE A 48 5.59 7.13 0.55
CA ILE A 48 6.78 6.59 -0.12
C ILE A 48 6.51 6.41 -1.61
N ALA A 49 5.32 5.93 -1.94
CA ALA A 49 4.85 5.78 -3.31
C ALA A 49 3.32 5.86 -3.34
N SER A 50 2.75 6.49 -4.36
CA SER A 50 1.34 6.29 -4.69
C SER A 50 1.15 6.15 -6.19
N ALA A 51 0.13 5.39 -6.58
CA ALA A 51 -0.21 5.20 -7.97
C ALA A 51 -1.71 4.97 -8.16
N ILE A 52 -2.23 5.41 -9.30
CA ILE A 52 -3.57 5.12 -9.78
C ILE A 52 -3.47 4.33 -11.08
N THR A 53 -4.23 3.25 -11.20
CA THR A 53 -4.34 2.45 -12.42
C THR A 53 -5.77 2.47 -12.92
N ILE A 54 -5.99 2.92 -14.15
CA ILE A 54 -7.30 2.94 -14.82
C ILE A 54 -7.16 2.20 -16.16
N LYS A 55 -7.99 1.17 -16.40
CA LYS A 55 -7.92 0.34 -17.63
C LYS A 55 -6.50 -0.18 -17.93
N GLY A 56 -5.72 -0.52 -16.89
CA GLY A 56 -4.35 -1.02 -17.01
C GLY A 56 -3.27 0.05 -17.25
N VAL A 57 -3.64 1.33 -17.34
CA VAL A 57 -2.68 2.44 -17.42
C VAL A 57 -2.42 2.99 -16.02
N SER A 58 -1.17 2.91 -15.57
CA SER A 58 -0.75 3.41 -14.27
C SER A 58 -0.09 4.79 -14.35
N ARG A 59 -0.38 5.64 -13.37
CA ARG A 59 0.31 6.91 -13.12
C ARG A 59 0.71 6.99 -11.66
N THR A 60 1.88 7.58 -11.42
CA THR A 60 2.48 7.71 -10.09
C THR A 60 2.40 9.17 -9.64
N ILE A 61 2.06 9.37 -8.37
CA ILE A 61 2.14 10.66 -7.68
C ILE A 61 2.85 10.37 -6.34
N LEU A 62 4.00 10.99 -6.11
CA LEU A 62 4.86 10.67 -4.97
C LEU A 62 4.40 11.34 -3.67
N GLY A 63 3.62 12.42 -3.76
CA GLY A 63 3.18 13.16 -2.58
C GLY A 63 4.30 13.94 -1.92
N GLN A 64 5.29 14.40 -2.70
CA GLN A 64 6.44 15.14 -2.19
C GLN A 64 6.09 16.57 -1.79
N PHE A 65 5.10 17.17 -2.45
CA PHE A 65 4.63 18.51 -2.12
C PHE A 65 3.72 18.49 -0.89
N ASP A 66 2.70 17.64 -0.91
CA ASP A 66 1.84 17.33 0.24
C ASP A 66 1.50 15.84 0.23
N GLY A 67 1.80 15.15 1.32
CA GLY A 67 1.47 13.75 1.53
C GLY A 67 0.76 13.59 2.85
N GLN A 68 -0.41 12.94 2.86
CA GLN A 68 -1.17 12.73 4.08
C GLN A 68 -1.75 11.32 4.12
N VAL A 69 -1.70 10.72 5.30
CA VAL A 69 -2.37 9.47 5.63
C VAL A 69 -3.09 9.64 6.96
N TYR A 70 -4.32 9.14 7.02
CA TYR A 70 -5.16 9.27 8.18
C TYR A 70 -6.12 8.10 8.28
N THR A 71 -6.32 7.61 9.50
CA THR A 71 -7.37 6.65 9.83
C THR A 71 -8.02 7.03 11.15
N ALA A 72 -9.32 6.77 11.28
CA ALA A 72 -10.04 6.89 12.53
C ALA A 72 -11.20 5.88 12.63
N SER A 73 -11.48 5.44 13.85
CA SER A 73 -12.57 4.50 14.18
C SER A 73 -13.98 5.10 14.03
N THR A 74 -14.09 6.41 13.78
CA THR A 74 -15.33 7.11 13.39
C THR A 74 -15.58 6.97 11.88
N PRO A 75 -15.61 5.72 11.42
CA PRO A 75 -14.83 5.18 10.30
C PRO A 75 -14.47 6.19 9.22
N ARG A 76 -13.24 6.70 9.22
CA ARG A 76 -12.75 7.54 8.12
C ARG A 76 -11.31 7.20 7.79
N LEU A 77 -11.03 7.12 6.51
CA LEU A 77 -9.70 6.97 5.95
C LEU A 77 -9.47 8.07 4.95
N PHE A 78 -8.30 8.69 5.03
CA PHE A 78 -7.91 9.72 4.10
C PHE A 78 -6.47 9.52 3.65
N HIS A 79 -6.27 9.44 2.34
CA HIS A 79 -4.97 9.38 1.69
C HIS A 79 -4.88 10.50 0.66
N LEU A 80 -3.79 11.25 0.71
CA LEU A 80 -3.50 12.35 -0.20
C LEU A 80 -2.05 12.24 -0.67
N ALA A 81 -1.86 12.35 -1.97
CA ALA A 81 -0.56 12.59 -2.57
C ALA A 81 -0.69 13.74 -3.57
N VAL A 82 0.08 14.81 -3.34
CA VAL A 82 0.20 15.98 -4.22
C VAL A 82 1.66 16.15 -4.63
N ASP A 83 1.89 16.31 -5.92
CA ASP A 83 3.17 16.73 -6.47
C ASP A 83 2.99 18.01 -7.28
N VAL A 84 3.73 19.04 -6.90
CA VAL A 84 3.82 20.29 -7.64
C VAL A 84 5.26 20.48 -8.10
N SER A 85 5.43 20.90 -9.35
CA SER A 85 6.73 21.30 -9.88
C SER A 85 6.59 22.55 -10.74
N ASP A 86 7.60 23.40 -10.75
CA ASP A 86 7.66 24.60 -11.59
C ASP A 86 9.11 24.84 -11.99
N ASN A 87 9.38 24.99 -13.28
CA ASN A 87 10.72 25.25 -13.82
C ASN A 87 10.89 26.67 -14.39
N GLY A 88 9.93 27.56 -14.14
CA GLY A 88 9.88 28.94 -14.64
C GLY A 88 9.27 29.09 -16.03
N PHE A 89 8.99 27.98 -16.73
CA PHE A 89 8.31 27.97 -18.03
C PHE A 89 7.03 27.14 -17.99
N PHE A 90 7.10 25.99 -17.34
CA PHE A 90 5.99 25.08 -17.17
C PHE A 90 5.90 24.67 -15.70
N GLY A 91 4.67 24.50 -15.23
CA GLY A 91 4.41 23.87 -13.95
C GLY A 91 3.44 22.70 -14.08
N THR A 92 3.53 21.80 -13.11
CA THR A 92 2.64 20.65 -12.97
C THR A 92 1.99 20.67 -11.61
N ASP A 93 0.73 20.25 -11.55
CA ASP A 93 -0.01 19.99 -10.31
C ASP A 93 -0.72 18.65 -10.47
N ASN A 94 -0.25 17.65 -9.74
CA ASN A 94 -0.78 16.30 -9.81
C ASN A 94 -1.26 15.88 -8.43
N GLU A 95 -2.47 15.33 -8.37
CA GLU A 95 -3.15 15.04 -7.11
C GLU A 95 -3.90 13.71 -7.19
N LEU A 96 -3.80 12.94 -6.12
CA LEU A 96 -4.59 11.73 -5.90
C LEU A 96 -5.13 11.76 -4.47
N ILE A 97 -6.45 11.77 -4.35
CA ILE A 97 -7.16 11.77 -3.06
C ILE A 97 -8.06 10.55 -2.96
N LEU A 98 -8.00 9.90 -1.80
CA LEU A 98 -9.01 8.95 -1.35
C LEU A 98 -9.54 9.37 0.02
N ASP A 99 -10.82 9.73 0.12
CA ASP A 99 -11.56 9.90 1.38
C ASP A 99 -12.70 8.87 1.42
N VAL A 100 -12.55 7.85 2.26
CA VAL A 100 -13.46 6.70 2.30
C VAL A 100 -13.86 6.33 3.72
N VAL A 101 -15.01 5.68 3.85
CA VAL A 101 -15.66 5.31 5.12
C VAL A 101 -15.89 3.80 5.11
N PRO A 102 -14.88 2.98 5.45
CA PRO A 102 -15.05 1.53 5.52
C PRO A 102 -15.76 1.12 6.81
N VAL A 103 -16.48 0.00 6.78
CA VAL A 103 -17.01 -0.57 8.02
C VAL A 103 -15.86 -1.00 8.93
N SER A 104 -15.85 -0.51 10.18
CA SER A 104 -14.84 -0.85 11.20
C SER A 104 -13.42 -0.38 10.88
N ALA A 105 -13.25 0.81 10.31
CA ALA A 105 -11.92 1.41 10.06
C ALA A 105 -10.99 1.29 11.28
N PRO A 106 -9.69 1.00 11.08
CA PRO A 106 -8.75 0.86 12.17
C PRO A 106 -8.48 2.23 12.83
N GLY A 107 -8.17 2.22 14.13
CA GLY A 107 -7.73 3.43 14.85
C GLY A 107 -6.26 3.77 14.64
N SER A 108 -5.49 2.90 13.97
CA SER A 108 -4.04 3.04 13.78
C SER A 108 -3.62 2.76 12.35
N LEU A 109 -2.66 3.52 11.83
CA LEU A 109 -2.08 3.35 10.49
C LEU A 109 -1.17 2.12 10.39
N ASP A 110 -0.76 1.54 11.52
CA ASP A 110 0.07 0.33 11.58
C ASP A 110 -0.77 -0.95 11.59
N GLN A 111 -2.09 -0.83 11.54
CA GLN A 111 -2.99 -1.98 11.64
C GLN A 111 -3.37 -2.47 10.24
N ASN A 112 -3.01 -3.72 9.94
CA ASN A 112 -3.52 -4.43 8.78
C ASN A 112 -5.05 -4.48 8.82
N PHE A 113 -5.68 -4.26 7.66
CA PHE A 113 -7.12 -4.05 7.57
C PHE A 113 -7.67 -4.45 6.18
N GLY A 114 -8.95 -4.82 6.11
CA GLY A 114 -9.58 -5.21 4.85
C GLY A 114 -9.23 -6.63 4.38
N PRO A 115 -9.66 -7.03 3.17
CA PRO A 115 -10.49 -6.28 2.22
C PRO A 115 -11.92 -6.07 2.72
N VAL A 116 -12.39 -4.82 2.74
CA VAL A 116 -13.76 -4.47 3.15
C VAL A 116 -14.38 -3.48 2.19
N ALA A 117 -15.71 -3.55 2.03
CA ALA A 117 -16.46 -2.53 1.31
C ALA A 117 -16.36 -1.18 2.05
N ALA A 118 -16.16 -0.10 1.29
CA ALA A 118 -16.10 1.25 1.79
C ALA A 118 -16.87 2.20 0.88
N THR A 119 -17.61 3.11 1.50
CA THR A 119 -18.28 4.20 0.79
C THR A 119 -17.29 5.32 0.54
N VAL A 120 -17.28 5.85 -0.67
CA VAL A 120 -16.48 7.03 -0.99
C VAL A 120 -17.20 8.28 -0.51
N ASN A 121 -16.52 9.08 0.30
CA ASN A 121 -16.97 10.42 0.66
C ASN A 121 -16.53 11.41 -0.43
N PHE A 122 -15.24 11.41 -0.75
CA PHE A 122 -14.65 12.26 -1.77
C PHE A 122 -13.34 11.67 -2.27
N SER A 123 -13.24 11.37 -3.56
CA SER A 123 -12.02 10.81 -4.15
C SER A 123 -11.88 11.30 -5.58
N PHE A 124 -10.70 11.73 -5.97
CA PHE A 124 -10.42 12.10 -7.35
C PHE A 124 -8.94 11.93 -7.68
N VAL A 125 -8.64 11.97 -8.96
CA VAL A 125 -7.28 12.10 -9.48
C VAL A 125 -7.24 13.24 -10.49
N GLN A 126 -6.14 14.01 -10.47
CA GLN A 126 -5.87 15.07 -11.42
C GLN A 126 -4.42 15.05 -11.86
N PHE A 127 -4.22 15.31 -13.16
CA PHE A 127 -2.94 15.66 -13.75
C PHE A 127 -3.13 16.98 -14.50
N TYR A 128 -2.40 17.99 -14.09
CA TYR A 128 -2.54 19.33 -14.61
C TYR A 128 -1.17 19.88 -14.99
N THR A 129 -1.07 20.48 -16.18
CA THR A 129 0.13 21.16 -16.65
C THR A 129 -0.26 22.55 -17.13
N TYR A 130 0.49 23.56 -16.69
CA TYR A 130 0.23 24.96 -16.98
C TYR A 130 1.49 25.68 -17.44
N ASP A 131 1.31 26.77 -18.18
CA ASP A 131 2.36 27.73 -18.48
C ASP A 131 2.67 28.57 -17.24
N ALA A 132 3.91 28.54 -16.76
CA ALA A 132 4.28 29.14 -15.47
C ALA A 132 4.23 30.68 -15.46
N LEU A 133 4.25 31.32 -16.63
CA LEU A 133 4.25 32.79 -16.74
C LEU A 133 2.83 33.35 -16.80
N SER A 134 1.94 32.66 -17.51
CA SER A 134 0.56 33.09 -17.77
C SER A 134 -0.49 32.33 -16.96
N PHE A 135 -0.10 31.23 -16.30
CA PHE A 135 -0.98 30.26 -15.63
C PHE A 135 -2.03 29.64 -16.56
N ALA A 136 -1.85 29.73 -17.87
CA ALA A 136 -2.74 29.13 -18.84
C ALA A 136 -2.62 27.59 -18.77
N THR A 137 -3.77 26.91 -18.70
CA THR A 137 -3.81 25.45 -18.79
C THR A 137 -3.30 24.99 -20.15
N LEU A 138 -2.33 24.08 -20.14
CA LEU A 138 -1.78 23.45 -21.34
C LEU A 138 -2.34 22.04 -21.51
N GLU A 139 -2.36 21.27 -20.43
CA GLU A 139 -2.90 19.91 -20.40
C GLU A 139 -3.64 19.68 -19.08
N SER A 140 -4.76 18.98 -19.15
CA SER A 140 -5.51 18.57 -17.97
C SER A 140 -6.20 17.24 -18.21
N ALA A 141 -6.09 16.35 -17.23
CA ALA A 141 -6.86 15.13 -17.13
C ALA A 141 -7.32 14.97 -15.68
N SER A 142 -8.61 14.72 -15.46
CA SER A 142 -9.14 14.46 -14.14
C SER A 142 -10.21 13.37 -14.19
N ALA A 143 -10.39 12.67 -13.07
CA ALA A 143 -11.46 11.71 -12.88
C ALA A 143 -11.96 11.75 -11.44
N ASP A 144 -13.29 11.77 -11.30
CA ASP A 144 -13.97 11.51 -10.04
C ASP A 144 -13.99 10.00 -9.80
N LEU A 145 -13.59 9.57 -8.60
CA LEU A 145 -13.50 8.18 -8.17
C LEU A 145 -14.66 7.78 -7.24
N GLY A 146 -15.76 8.54 -7.24
CA GLY A 146 -16.92 8.47 -6.33
C GLY A 146 -17.80 7.21 -6.35
N THR A 147 -17.29 6.07 -6.78
CA THR A 147 -17.97 4.78 -6.69
C THR A 147 -17.50 4.01 -5.45
N ASP A 148 -18.38 3.24 -4.81
CA ASP A 148 -18.01 2.36 -3.70
C ASP A 148 -16.79 1.49 -4.05
N VAL A 149 -15.88 1.33 -3.08
CA VAL A 149 -14.59 0.66 -3.26
C VAL A 149 -14.43 -0.51 -2.32
N THR A 150 -13.45 -1.37 -2.61
CA THR A 150 -12.90 -2.30 -1.63
C THR A 150 -11.59 -1.72 -1.11
N TYR A 151 -11.50 -1.52 0.20
CA TYR A 151 -10.32 -0.97 0.86
C TYR A 151 -9.56 -2.06 1.64
N SER A 152 -8.23 -2.01 1.60
CA SER A 152 -7.35 -2.88 2.37
C SER A 152 -6.01 -2.20 2.68
N VAL A 153 -5.44 -2.54 3.84
CA VAL A 153 -4.07 -2.23 4.28
C VAL A 153 -3.37 -3.54 4.57
N SER A 154 -2.18 -3.70 4.01
CA SER A 154 -1.29 -4.82 4.29
C SER A 154 0.13 -4.29 4.44
N ASP A 155 0.86 -4.79 5.44
CA ASP A 155 2.29 -4.55 5.55
C ASP A 155 3.01 -4.92 4.24
N PRO A 156 4.04 -4.16 3.82
CA PRO A 156 4.85 -4.48 2.65
C PRO A 156 5.79 -5.67 2.90
N LEU A 157 5.69 -6.33 4.06
CA LEU A 157 6.39 -7.58 4.32
C LEU A 157 6.13 -8.49 3.12
N PRO A 158 7.20 -9.01 2.49
CA PRO A 158 6.99 -9.89 1.37
C PRO A 158 6.11 -11.03 1.88
N ASP A 159 5.27 -11.54 1.00
CA ASP A 159 4.76 -12.90 1.09
C ASP A 159 5.95 -13.88 0.91
N THR A 160 7.05 -13.67 1.67
CA THR A 160 8.26 -14.50 1.70
C THR A 160 7.87 -15.78 2.40
N GLY A 161 7.23 -16.62 1.59
CA GLY A 161 7.27 -18.06 1.60
C GLY A 161 7.21 -18.63 2.99
N ALA A 162 6.00 -18.99 3.40
CA ALA A 162 5.71 -20.09 4.31
C ALA A 162 6.97 -20.57 5.03
N VAL A 163 7.38 -19.83 6.07
CA VAL A 163 8.35 -20.37 7.02
C VAL A 163 7.77 -21.73 7.38
N PRO A 164 8.45 -22.86 7.09
CA PRO A 164 7.85 -24.15 7.29
C PRO A 164 7.38 -24.18 8.73
N GLU A 165 6.07 -24.26 8.92
CA GLU A 165 5.48 -24.17 10.25
C GLU A 165 6.17 -25.19 11.16
N PRO A 166 6.17 -25.02 12.49
CA PRO A 166 6.85 -25.93 13.41
C PRO A 166 6.61 -27.44 13.13
N ALA A 167 5.46 -27.78 12.54
CA ALA A 167 5.12 -29.12 12.06
C ALA A 167 6.03 -29.64 10.93
N SER A 168 6.43 -28.80 9.98
CA SER A 168 7.33 -29.17 8.87
C SER A 168 8.74 -29.51 9.37
N TRP A 169 9.22 -28.80 10.40
CA TRP A 169 10.48 -29.12 11.06
C TRP A 169 10.40 -30.46 11.79
N ALA A 170 9.29 -30.68 12.48
CA ALA A 170 9.03 -31.95 13.15
C ALA A 170 8.98 -33.13 12.17
N LEU A 171 8.33 -32.97 11.01
CA LEU A 171 8.29 -33.98 9.95
C LEU A 171 9.68 -34.26 9.34
N MET A 172 10.50 -33.22 9.16
CA MET A 172 11.85 -33.39 8.63
C MET A 172 12.74 -34.14 9.62
N ILE A 173 12.68 -33.78 10.91
CA ILE A 173 13.40 -34.47 11.99
C ILE A 173 12.91 -35.92 12.13
N ALA A 174 11.59 -36.15 12.09
CA ALA A 174 11.02 -37.49 12.15
C ALA A 174 11.45 -38.34 10.94
N GLY A 175 11.46 -37.76 9.74
CA GLY A 175 11.94 -38.40 8.51
C GLY A 175 13.40 -38.82 8.60
N PHE A 176 14.28 -37.92 9.03
CA PHE A 176 15.70 -38.24 9.23
C PHE A 176 15.92 -39.27 10.34
N GLY A 177 15.15 -39.20 11.42
CA GLY A 177 15.17 -40.19 12.50
C GLY A 177 14.79 -41.59 12.02
N LEU A 178 13.74 -41.71 11.21
CA LEU A 178 13.29 -42.98 10.62
C LEU A 178 14.32 -43.57 9.65
N VAL A 179 14.88 -42.75 8.76
CA VAL A 179 15.92 -43.20 7.82
C VAL A 179 17.17 -43.68 8.57
N GLY A 180 17.63 -42.93 9.57
CA GLY A 180 18.76 -43.34 10.41
C GLY A 180 18.50 -44.63 11.20
N ALA A 181 17.30 -44.79 11.76
CA ALA A 181 16.90 -46.00 12.46
C ALA A 181 16.85 -47.22 11.51
N ALA A 182 16.34 -47.04 10.29
CA ALA A 182 16.31 -48.09 9.27
C ALA A 182 17.72 -48.53 8.87
N GLN A 183 18.65 -47.59 8.63
CA GLN A 183 20.05 -47.92 8.32
C GLN A 183 20.75 -48.69 9.46
N ARG A 184 20.56 -48.27 10.71
CA ARG A 184 21.12 -48.99 11.89
C ARG A 184 20.59 -50.42 11.98
N ARG A 185 19.32 -50.67 11.66
CA ARG A 185 18.72 -52.01 11.67
C ARG A 185 19.35 -52.92 10.60
N VAL A 186 19.62 -52.40 9.40
CA VAL A 186 20.25 -53.16 8.31
C VAL A 186 21.69 -53.52 8.65
N LEU A 187 22.47 -52.55 9.18
CA LEU A 187 23.86 -52.80 9.57
C LEU A 187 24.00 -53.88 10.64
N ARG A 188 23.13 -53.87 11.67
CA ARG A 188 23.12 -54.91 12.70
C ARG A 188 22.86 -56.31 12.13
N ARG A 189 21.93 -56.43 11.18
CA ARG A 189 21.64 -57.71 10.53
C ARG A 189 22.83 -58.23 9.72
N ARG A 190 23.55 -57.33 9.03
CA ARG A 190 24.76 -57.69 8.27
C ARG A 190 25.91 -58.13 9.16
N MET A 191 26.13 -57.48 10.31
CA MET A 191 27.16 -57.90 11.27
C MET A 191 26.89 -59.28 11.84
N VAL A 192 25.64 -59.58 12.24
CA VAL A 192 25.28 -60.91 12.78
C VAL A 192 25.45 -62.01 11.73
N ALA A 193 25.15 -61.72 10.47
CA ALA A 193 25.35 -62.67 9.36
C ALA A 193 26.82 -62.87 8.96
N ALA A 194 27.72 -61.96 9.33
CA ALA A 194 29.17 -62.08 9.07
C ALA A 194 29.93 -62.85 10.18
N THR A 195 29.26 -63.11 11.31
CA THR A 195 29.80 -63.84 12.47
C THR A 195 29.28 -65.27 12.61
N ALA A 196 28.50 -65.76 11.63
CA ALA A 196 27.99 -67.13 11.53
C ALA A 196 28.63 -67.82 10.31
#